data_AF-A0A7I0EDX5-F1
#
_entry.id   AF-A0A7I0EDX5-F1
#
_cell.length_a   1.000
_cell.length_b   1.000
_cell.length_c   1.000
_cell.angle_alpha   90.00
_cell.angle_beta   90.00
_cell.angle_gamma   90.00
#
_symmetry.space_group_name_H-M   'P 1'
#
loop_
_entity.id
_entity.type
_entity.pdbx_description
1 polymer ?
#
loop_
_entity_poly.entity_id
_entity_poly.type
_entity_poly.pdbx_seq_one_letter_code
_entity_poly.pdbx_strand_id
1 'polypeptide(L)'
;MTAIRIIVDEGLRIALSAVRMAVKNDIIVGALGEHSDYDPEHYAAMARHELHLLTRQNEEYALRVKRMRKELVKSRWTSDLTDDQQHDIIQLRLRRRVHEKLADALKVVAADDDKVARLVQRAQRAASDEVSDAVSSRLITLNIDRRDPDYEELRAARTEVFLHIDFALLKLKHDAESDVSASDY
;
A
#
# COMPACT_ATOMS: atom_id res chain seq x y z
N MET A 1 28.72 -3.93 11.42
CA MET A 1 27.34 -4.48 11.35
C MET A 1 26.25 -3.40 11.23
N THR A 2 26.57 -2.11 11.46
CA THR A 2 25.60 -1.00 11.51
C THR A 2 24.94 -0.65 10.17
N ALA A 3 25.68 -0.70 9.05
CA ALA A 3 25.16 -0.30 7.74
C ALA A 3 24.00 -1.18 7.23
N ILE A 4 24.09 -2.50 7.40
CA ILE A 4 23.01 -3.42 6.99
C ILE A 4 21.75 -3.15 7.80
N ARG A 5 21.90 -2.91 9.11
CA ARG A 5 20.77 -2.61 9.99
C ARG A 5 20.04 -1.34 9.53
N ILE A 6 20.78 -0.27 9.23
CA ILE A 6 20.20 0.98 8.72
C ILE A 6 19.40 0.74 7.43
N ILE A 7 19.97 -0.01 6.48
CA ILE A 7 19.29 -0.30 5.21
C ILE A 7 18.01 -1.12 5.44
N VAL A 8 18.05 -2.10 6.34
CA VAL A 8 16.89 -2.92 6.66
C VAL A 8 15.82 -2.10 7.39
N ASP A 9 16.22 -1.26 8.35
CA ASP A 9 15.30 -0.39 9.10
C ASP A 9 14.61 0.60 8.17
N GLU A 10 15.34 1.16 7.19
CA GLU A 10 14.77 2.06 6.18
C GLU A 10 13.85 1.29 5.21
N GLY A 11 14.29 0.14 4.71
CA GLY A 11 13.47 -0.74 3.88
C GLY A 11 12.18 -1.17 4.56
N LEU A 12 12.22 -1.41 5.87
CA LEU A 12 11.04 -1.73 6.67
C LEU A 12 10.09 -0.52 6.74
N ARG A 13 10.58 0.70 6.97
CA ARG A 13 9.74 1.91 6.98
C ARG A 13 9.04 2.11 5.64
N ILE A 14 9.75 1.94 4.53
CA ILE A 14 9.19 2.03 3.18
C ILE A 14 8.10 0.97 2.99
N ALA A 15 8.39 -0.29 3.34
CA ALA A 15 7.43 -1.39 3.23
C ALA A 15 6.18 -1.13 4.07
N LEU A 16 6.31 -0.70 5.33
CA LEU A 16 5.17 -0.37 6.18
C LEU A 16 4.36 0.81 5.64
N SER A 17 5.00 1.79 5.02
CA SER A 17 4.27 2.88 4.36
C SER A 17 3.48 2.38 3.14
N ALA A 18 4.04 1.46 2.36
CA ALA A 18 3.35 0.83 1.23
C ALA A 18 2.12 0.03 1.70
N VAL A 19 2.27 -0.80 2.74
CA VAL A 19 1.13 -1.55 3.31
C VAL A 19 0.06 -0.60 3.85
N ARG A 20 0.46 0.46 4.58
CA ARG A 20 -0.50 1.48 5.04
C ARG A 20 -1.27 2.10 3.88
N MET A 21 -0.61 2.36 2.76
CA MET A 21 -1.24 2.95 1.58
C MET A 21 -2.21 1.97 0.91
N ALA A 22 -1.86 0.69 0.81
CA ALA A 22 -2.76 -0.36 0.31
C ALA A 22 -4.03 -0.45 1.19
N VAL A 23 -3.85 -0.61 2.51
CA VAL A 23 -4.98 -0.68 3.45
C VAL A 23 -5.83 0.59 3.44
N LYS A 24 -5.22 1.78 3.29
CA LYS A 24 -5.95 3.04 3.15
C LYS A 24 -6.88 3.00 1.94
N ASN A 25 -6.36 2.54 0.79
CA ASN A 25 -7.15 2.45 -0.44
C ASN A 25 -8.32 1.47 -0.27
N ASP A 26 -8.08 0.31 0.36
CA ASP A 26 -9.14 -0.68 0.63
C ASP A 26 -10.23 -0.11 1.56
N ILE A 27 -9.85 0.68 2.56
CA ILE A 27 -10.80 1.39 3.43
C ILE A 27 -11.66 2.37 2.61
N ILE A 28 -11.04 3.17 1.75
CA ILE A 28 -11.77 4.13 0.91
C ILE A 28 -12.72 3.41 -0.03
N VAL A 29 -12.25 2.37 -0.72
CA VAL A 29 -13.08 1.59 -1.66
C VAL A 29 -14.22 0.90 -0.92
N GLY A 30 -13.96 0.27 0.23
CA GLY A 30 -14.99 -0.38 1.04
C GLY A 30 -16.06 0.60 1.52
N ALA A 31 -15.65 1.80 1.94
CA ALA A 31 -16.57 2.86 2.37
C ALA A 31 -17.46 3.39 1.23
N LEU A 32 -16.98 3.37 -0.02
CA LEU A 32 -17.73 3.83 -1.19
C LEU A 32 -18.64 2.75 -1.78
N GLY A 33 -18.20 1.49 -1.77
CA GLY A 33 -18.85 0.41 -2.50
C GLY A 33 -19.97 -0.30 -1.74
N GLU A 34 -19.81 -0.53 -0.43
CA GLU A 34 -20.54 -1.62 0.23
C GLU A 34 -21.48 -1.19 1.36
N HIS A 35 -21.49 0.09 1.78
CA HIS A 35 -22.21 0.56 2.99
C HIS A 35 -21.95 -0.35 4.21
N SER A 36 -20.82 -1.06 4.23
CA SER A 36 -20.48 -1.99 5.28
C SER A 36 -19.92 -1.20 6.46
N ASP A 37 -20.36 -1.56 7.67
CA ASP A 37 -19.81 -0.96 8.89
C ASP A 37 -18.30 -1.21 8.95
N TYR A 38 -17.56 -0.23 9.46
CA TYR A 38 -16.12 -0.33 9.61
C TYR A 38 -15.75 -1.51 10.54
N ASP A 39 -15.11 -2.54 9.98
CA ASP A 39 -14.58 -3.70 10.72
C ASP A 39 -13.05 -3.63 10.86
N PRO A 40 -12.51 -3.30 12.06
CA PRO A 40 -11.07 -3.25 12.30
C PRO A 40 -10.37 -4.60 12.07
N GLU A 41 -11.04 -5.72 12.34
CA GLU A 41 -10.44 -7.05 12.21
C GLU A 41 -10.26 -7.45 10.75
N HIS A 42 -11.24 -7.10 9.90
CA HIS A 42 -11.12 -7.25 8.45
C HIS A 42 -9.88 -6.52 7.91
N TYR A 43 -9.71 -5.24 8.25
CA TYR A 43 -8.57 -4.47 7.79
C TYR A 43 -7.24 -4.91 8.43
N ALA A 44 -7.26 -5.46 9.65
CA ALA A 44 -6.10 -6.09 10.25
C ALA A 44 -5.70 -7.38 9.50
N ALA A 45 -6.66 -8.17 9.04
CA ALA A 45 -6.39 -9.33 8.19
C ALA A 45 -5.78 -8.92 6.84
N MET A 46 -6.29 -7.86 6.22
CA MET A 46 -5.72 -7.30 4.98
C MET A 46 -4.30 -6.77 5.19
N ALA A 47 -4.06 -6.02 6.27
CA ALA A 47 -2.71 -5.57 6.61
C ALA A 47 -1.72 -6.73 6.79
N ARG A 48 -2.14 -7.83 7.45
CA ARG A 48 -1.32 -9.04 7.58
C ARG A 48 -1.09 -9.72 6.23
N HIS A 49 -2.10 -9.78 5.37
CA HIS A 49 -1.99 -10.31 4.03
C HIS A 49 -0.90 -9.58 3.22
N GLU A 50 -0.96 -8.26 3.19
CA GLU A 50 0.02 -7.41 2.50
C GLU A 50 1.45 -7.57 3.07
N LEU A 51 1.59 -7.62 4.40
CA LEU A 51 2.89 -7.89 5.03
C LEU A 51 3.44 -9.27 4.64
N HIS A 52 2.60 -10.29 4.56
CA HIS A 52 2.99 -11.62 4.12
C HIS A 52 3.33 -11.68 2.62
N LEU A 53 2.61 -10.92 1.78
CA LEU A 53 2.93 -10.78 0.36
C LEU A 53 4.33 -10.19 0.18
N LEU A 54 4.62 -9.06 0.83
CA LEU A 54 5.94 -8.43 0.81
C LEU A 54 7.03 -9.34 1.38
N THR A 55 6.71 -10.11 2.43
CA THR A 55 7.63 -11.12 2.98
C THR A 55 8.02 -12.14 1.92
N ARG A 56 7.04 -12.77 1.26
CA ARG A 56 7.28 -13.79 0.22
C ARG A 56 8.08 -13.23 -0.94
N GLN A 57 7.74 -12.02 -1.41
CA GLN A 57 8.50 -11.34 -2.46
C GLN A 57 9.97 -11.18 -2.05
N ASN A 58 10.25 -10.69 -0.84
CA ASN A 58 11.63 -10.54 -0.36
C ASN A 58 12.38 -11.87 -0.25
N GLU A 59 11.71 -12.95 0.18
CA GLU A 59 12.30 -14.29 0.21
C GLU A 59 12.63 -14.80 -1.20
N GLU A 60 11.72 -14.64 -2.16
CA GLU A 60 11.92 -15.01 -3.56
C GLU A 60 13.07 -14.21 -4.20
N TYR A 61 13.14 -12.90 -3.93
CA TYR A 61 14.26 -12.06 -4.34
C TYR A 61 15.58 -12.56 -3.75
N ALA A 62 15.63 -12.87 -2.45
CA ALA A 62 16.82 -13.42 -1.81
C ALA A 62 17.25 -14.76 -2.45
N LEU A 63 16.29 -15.64 -2.76
CA LEU A 63 16.55 -16.90 -3.46
C LEU A 63 17.06 -16.69 -4.88
N ARG A 64 16.50 -15.73 -5.63
CA ARG A 64 16.99 -15.35 -6.97
C ARG A 64 18.42 -14.83 -6.91
N VAL A 65 18.72 -13.92 -5.98
CA VAL A 65 20.08 -13.39 -5.76
C VAL A 65 21.06 -14.49 -5.37
N LYS A 66 20.62 -15.46 -4.55
CA LYS A 66 21.40 -16.64 -4.19
C LYS A 66 21.75 -17.50 -5.42
N ARG A 67 20.81 -17.67 -6.36
CA ARG A 67 21.03 -18.41 -7.63
C ARG A 67 22.02 -17.68 -8.54
N MET A 68 21.81 -16.38 -8.78
CA MET A 68 22.72 -15.55 -9.59
C MET A 68 24.15 -15.59 -9.05
N ARG A 69 24.32 -15.46 -7.72
CA ARG A 69 25.65 -15.60 -7.10
C ARG A 69 26.26 -16.98 -7.30
N LYS A 70 25.47 -18.07 -7.22
CA LYS A 70 25.97 -19.43 -7.45
C LYS A 70 26.43 -19.62 -8.89
N GLU A 71 25.70 -19.08 -9.86
CA GLU A 71 26.06 -19.12 -11.28
C GLU A 71 27.37 -18.38 -11.54
N LEU A 72 27.52 -17.17 -11.00
CA LEU A 72 28.75 -16.39 -11.12
C LEU A 72 29.96 -17.10 -10.47
N VAL A 73 29.76 -17.70 -9.29
CA VAL A 73 30.82 -18.50 -8.63
C VAL A 73 31.11 -19.80 -9.39
N LYS A 74 30.15 -20.40 -10.10
CA LYS A 74 30.39 -21.56 -10.95
C LYS A 74 31.22 -21.20 -12.19
N SER A 75 30.95 -20.04 -12.80
CA SER A 75 31.74 -19.50 -13.91
C SER A 75 33.22 -19.28 -13.56
N ARG A 76 33.55 -19.13 -12.27
CA ARG A 76 34.93 -19.05 -11.76
C ARG A 76 35.75 -20.32 -12.05
N TRP A 77 35.12 -21.49 -12.18
CA TRP A 77 35.87 -22.73 -12.44
C TRP A 77 36.35 -22.82 -13.89
N THR A 78 35.92 -21.92 -14.76
CA THR A 78 36.28 -21.85 -16.19
C THR A 78 37.23 -20.69 -16.55
N SER A 79 37.38 -19.67 -15.69
CA SER A 79 38.29 -18.53 -15.90
C SER A 79 38.57 -17.76 -14.60
N ASP A 80 39.71 -17.06 -14.53
CA ASP A 80 39.98 -16.09 -13.45
C ASP A 80 38.95 -14.94 -13.48
N LEU A 81 38.53 -14.47 -12.30
CA LEU A 81 37.53 -13.41 -12.16
C LEU A 81 38.17 -12.04 -12.37
N THR A 82 37.48 -11.15 -13.09
CA THR A 82 37.82 -9.73 -13.09
C THR A 82 37.47 -9.08 -11.74
N ASP A 83 38.11 -7.96 -11.41
CA ASP A 83 37.81 -7.20 -10.19
C ASP A 83 36.33 -6.82 -10.09
N ASP A 84 35.69 -6.49 -11.22
CA ASP A 84 34.26 -6.18 -11.30
C ASP A 84 33.40 -7.37 -10.85
N GLN A 85 33.72 -8.58 -11.31
CA GLN A 85 32.98 -9.78 -10.93
C GLN A 85 33.16 -10.12 -9.45
N GLN A 86 34.33 -9.84 -8.87
CA GLN A 86 34.54 -10.01 -7.43
C GLN A 86 33.68 -9.04 -6.62
N HIS A 87 33.61 -7.78 -7.05
CA HIS A 87 32.75 -6.78 -6.43
C HIS A 87 31.28 -7.18 -6.53
N ASP A 88 30.82 -7.68 -7.68
CA ASP A 88 29.47 -8.16 -7.87
C ASP A 88 29.08 -9.30 -6.91
N ILE A 89 29.98 -10.26 -6.67
CA ILE A 89 29.73 -11.34 -5.71
C ILE A 89 29.51 -10.78 -4.29
N ILE A 90 30.25 -9.74 -3.91
CA ILE A 90 30.11 -9.07 -2.61
C ILE A 90 28.76 -8.34 -2.54
N GLN A 91 28.40 -7.61 -3.59
CA GLN A 91 27.13 -6.88 -3.67
C GLN A 91 25.92 -7.81 -3.65
N LEU A 92 25.95 -8.92 -4.41
CA LEU A 92 24.90 -9.94 -4.38
C LEU A 92 24.76 -10.56 -2.98
N ARG A 93 25.88 -10.81 -2.29
CA ARG A 93 25.84 -11.30 -0.90
C ARG A 93 25.19 -10.28 0.05
N LEU A 94 25.48 -8.99 -0.12
CA LEU A 94 24.87 -7.93 0.67
C LEU A 94 23.36 -7.84 0.40
N ARG A 95 22.96 -7.73 -0.88
CA ARG A 95 21.55 -7.67 -1.30
C ARG A 95 20.74 -8.84 -0.73
N ARG A 96 21.27 -10.07 -0.84
CA ARG A 96 20.62 -11.24 -0.27
C ARG A 96 20.35 -11.08 1.23
N ARG A 97 21.37 -10.69 2.01
CA ARG A 97 21.24 -10.52 3.46
C ARG A 97 20.25 -9.43 3.84
N VAL A 98 20.17 -8.35 3.06
CA VAL A 98 19.19 -7.27 3.29
C VAL A 98 17.78 -7.80 3.10
N HIS A 99 17.48 -8.46 1.98
CA HIS A 99 16.16 -9.02 1.72
C HIS A 99 15.77 -10.13 2.70
N GLU A 100 16.71 -11.01 3.08
CA GLU A 100 16.48 -12.03 4.14
C GLU A 100 16.07 -11.36 5.46
N LYS A 101 16.82 -10.34 5.90
CA LYS A 101 16.52 -9.63 7.15
C LYS A 101 15.25 -8.79 7.09
N LEU A 102 14.94 -8.21 5.94
CA LEU A 102 13.70 -7.45 5.74
C LEU A 102 12.48 -8.39 5.80
N ALA A 103 12.56 -9.56 5.18
CA ALA A 103 11.51 -10.58 5.27
C ALA A 103 11.27 -11.01 6.73
N ASP A 104 12.35 -11.27 7.49
CA ASP A 104 12.24 -11.61 8.91
C ASP A 104 11.58 -10.47 9.73
N ALA A 105 11.96 -9.22 9.48
CA ALA A 105 11.37 -8.07 10.15
C ALA A 105 9.88 -7.89 9.83
N LEU A 106 9.48 -8.10 8.56
CA LEU A 106 8.09 -8.05 8.14
C LEU A 106 7.24 -9.13 8.83
N LYS A 107 7.76 -10.36 8.95
CA LYS A 107 7.09 -11.43 9.71
C LYS A 107 6.87 -11.07 11.17
N VAL A 108 7.88 -10.47 11.81
CA VAL A 108 7.79 -10.00 13.21
C VAL A 108 6.71 -8.93 13.35
N VAL A 109 6.56 -8.03 12.37
CA VAL A 109 5.48 -7.04 12.39
C VAL A 109 4.12 -7.68 12.17
N ALA A 110 3.99 -8.60 11.21
CA ALA A 110 2.73 -9.28 10.90
C ALA A 110 2.19 -10.13 12.06
N ALA A 111 3.08 -10.69 12.88
CA ALA A 111 2.74 -11.48 14.06
C ALA A 111 2.46 -10.64 15.32
N ASP A 112 2.63 -9.32 15.27
CA ASP A 112 2.46 -8.41 16.39
C ASP A 112 1.15 -7.63 16.20
N ASP A 113 0.10 -8.07 16.90
CA ASP A 113 -1.25 -7.53 16.78
C ASP A 113 -1.31 -6.03 17.10
N ASP A 114 -0.53 -5.57 18.08
CA ASP A 114 -0.45 -4.15 18.42
C ASP A 114 0.16 -3.32 17.28
N LYS A 115 1.19 -3.84 16.61
CA LYS A 115 1.77 -3.17 15.44
C LYS A 115 0.81 -3.16 14.26
N VAL A 116 0.09 -4.26 14.01
CA VAL A 116 -0.91 -4.34 12.95
C VAL A 116 -2.05 -3.38 13.23
N ALA A 117 -2.59 -3.35 14.45
CA ALA A 117 -3.65 -2.43 14.85
C ALA A 117 -3.24 -0.97 14.68
N ARG A 118 -2.00 -0.60 15.07
CA ARG A 118 -1.47 0.76 14.83
C ARG A 118 -1.31 1.09 13.35
N LEU A 119 -0.96 0.11 12.52
CA LEU A 119 -0.84 0.30 11.07
C LEU A 119 -2.21 0.59 10.45
N VAL A 120 -3.22 -0.21 10.81
CA VAL A 120 -4.61 -0.05 10.37
C VAL A 120 -5.19 1.29 10.85
N GLN A 121 -5.01 1.64 12.13
CA GLN A 121 -5.49 2.91 12.66
C GLN A 121 -4.89 4.12 11.91
N ARG A 122 -3.61 4.06 11.53
CA ARG A 122 -2.97 5.11 10.71
C ARG A 122 -3.51 5.14 9.29
N ALA A 123 -3.81 3.98 8.70
CA ALA A 123 -4.44 3.89 7.39
C ALA A 123 -5.86 4.48 7.42
N GLN A 124 -6.65 4.15 8.46
CA GLN A 124 -7.99 4.68 8.67
C GLN A 124 -7.98 6.21 8.78
N ARG A 125 -7.12 6.78 9.62
CA ARG A 125 -7.00 8.25 9.74
C ARG A 125 -6.67 8.89 8.40
N ALA A 126 -5.68 8.35 7.69
CA ALA A 126 -5.29 8.86 6.38
C ALA A 126 -6.43 8.76 5.34
N ALA A 127 -7.23 7.69 5.39
CA ALA A 127 -8.40 7.52 4.54
C ALA A 127 -9.48 8.57 4.86
N SER A 128 -9.78 8.76 6.15
CA SER A 128 -10.74 9.78 6.59
C SER A 128 -10.32 11.20 6.19
N ASP A 129 -9.04 11.53 6.36
CA ASP A 129 -8.49 12.82 5.95
C ASP A 129 -8.64 13.03 4.44
N GLU A 130 -8.28 12.03 3.63
CA GLU A 130 -8.37 12.11 2.15
C GLU A 130 -9.81 12.23 1.65
N VAL A 131 -10.75 11.48 2.23
CA VAL A 131 -12.18 11.59 1.90
C VAL A 131 -12.71 12.97 2.30
N SER A 132 -12.36 13.47 3.48
CA SER A 132 -12.76 14.81 3.95
C SER A 132 -12.24 15.92 3.04
N ASP A 133 -10.99 15.81 2.59
CA ASP A 133 -10.36 16.75 1.67
C ASP A 133 -11.03 16.71 0.28
N ALA A 134 -11.33 15.51 -0.23
CA ALA A 134 -12.04 15.33 -1.49
C ALA A 134 -13.45 15.94 -1.44
N VAL A 135 -14.21 15.66 -0.38
CA VAL A 135 -15.56 16.23 -0.18
C VAL A 135 -15.48 17.76 -0.04
N SER A 136 -14.56 18.28 0.78
CA SER A 136 -14.41 19.73 0.96
C SER A 136 -14.06 20.43 -0.35
N SER A 137 -13.13 19.87 -1.14
CA SER A 137 -12.76 20.40 -2.45
C SER A 137 -13.93 20.39 -3.45
N ARG A 138 -14.76 19.34 -3.40
CA ARG A 138 -15.95 19.23 -4.23
C ARG A 138 -17.03 20.25 -3.85
N LEU A 139 -17.29 20.45 -2.55
CA LEU A 139 -18.23 21.47 -2.06
C LEU A 139 -17.81 22.89 -2.47
N ILE A 140 -16.52 23.20 -2.42
CA ILE A 140 -15.98 24.49 -2.89
C ILE A 140 -16.24 24.67 -4.40
N THR A 141 -16.02 23.61 -5.19
CA THR A 141 -16.25 23.63 -6.64
C THR A 141 -17.74 23.81 -6.99
N LEU A 142 -18.63 23.25 -6.18
CA LEU A 142 -20.08 23.45 -6.28
C LEU A 142 -20.54 24.85 -5.82
N ASN A 143 -19.60 25.74 -5.47
CA ASN A 143 -19.85 27.11 -5.01
C ASN A 143 -20.76 27.18 -3.77
N ILE A 144 -20.69 26.15 -2.92
CA ILE A 144 -21.42 26.11 -1.64
C ILE A 144 -20.60 26.93 -0.64
N ASP A 145 -21.03 28.16 -0.39
CA ASP A 145 -20.40 29.03 0.61
C ASP A 145 -20.70 28.51 2.03
N ARG A 146 -19.66 28.17 2.79
CA ARG A 146 -19.77 27.77 4.21
C ARG A 146 -20.14 28.93 5.14
N ARG A 147 -20.00 30.17 4.66
CA ARG A 147 -20.38 31.40 5.37
C ARG A 147 -21.78 31.86 5.01
N ASP A 148 -22.48 31.11 4.16
CA ASP A 148 -23.89 31.30 3.89
C ASP A 148 -24.64 31.23 5.24
N PRO A 149 -25.37 32.29 5.64
CA PRO A 149 -26.12 32.29 6.90
C PRO A 149 -27.12 31.15 6.99
N ASP A 150 -27.55 30.62 5.84
CA ASP A 150 -28.50 29.50 5.74
C ASP A 150 -27.77 28.15 5.53
N TYR A 151 -26.44 28.09 5.70
CA TYR A 151 -25.64 26.88 5.44
C TYR A 151 -26.11 25.68 6.25
N GLU A 152 -26.30 25.83 7.58
CA GLU A 152 -26.70 24.72 8.45
C GLU A 152 -28.14 24.26 8.20
N GLU A 153 -29.05 25.18 7.81
CA GLU A 153 -30.43 24.81 7.44
C GLU A 153 -30.49 24.05 6.12
N LEU A 154 -29.71 24.49 5.12
CA LEU A 154 -29.70 23.88 3.79
C LEU A 154 -28.73 22.71 3.68
N ARG A 155 -27.90 22.46 4.69
CA ARG A 155 -26.88 21.41 4.68
C ARG A 155 -27.47 20.03 4.42
N ALA A 156 -28.57 19.67 5.09
CA ALA A 156 -29.20 18.37 4.93
C ALA A 156 -29.71 18.18 3.48
N ALA A 157 -30.45 19.16 2.96
CA ALA A 157 -30.97 19.12 1.60
C ALA A 157 -29.86 19.13 0.53
N ARG A 158 -28.80 19.94 0.72
CA ARG A 158 -27.64 19.97 -0.18
C ARG A 158 -26.85 18.65 -0.15
N THR A 159 -26.74 18.01 1.02
CA THR A 159 -26.10 16.70 1.16
C THR A 159 -26.90 15.60 0.46
N GLU A 160 -28.23 15.67 0.53
CA GLU A 160 -29.14 14.77 -0.18
C GLU A 160 -29.05 14.94 -1.71
N VAL A 161 -28.98 16.19 -2.20
CA VAL A 161 -28.75 16.49 -3.63
C VAL A 161 -27.37 15.99 -4.09
N PHE A 162 -26.33 16.18 -3.28
CA PHE A 162 -24.99 15.63 -3.55
C PHE A 162 -25.02 14.10 -3.63
N LEU A 163 -25.69 13.45 -2.67
CA LEU A 163 -25.87 12.00 -2.66
C LEU A 163 -26.61 11.51 -3.91
N HIS A 164 -27.66 12.19 -4.35
CA HIS A 164 -28.45 11.75 -5.50
C HIS A 164 -27.83 12.05 -6.86
N ILE A 165 -27.26 13.23 -7.05
CA ILE A 165 -26.72 13.63 -8.36
C ILE A 165 -25.32 13.03 -8.57
N ASP A 166 -24.43 13.15 -7.58
CA ASP A 166 -23.02 12.78 -7.79
C ASP A 166 -22.80 11.26 -7.66
N PHE A 167 -23.51 10.50 -6.81
CA PHE A 167 -23.39 9.03 -6.84
C PHE A 167 -24.01 8.41 -8.09
N ALA A 168 -25.08 8.97 -8.64
CA ALA A 168 -25.64 8.51 -9.90
C ALA A 168 -24.65 8.72 -11.06
N LEU A 169 -23.96 9.87 -11.10
CA LEU A 169 -22.93 10.15 -12.10
C LEU A 169 -21.67 9.29 -11.91
N LEU A 170 -21.27 9.03 -10.66
CA LEU A 170 -20.12 8.16 -10.36
C LEU A 170 -20.41 6.71 -10.77
N LYS A 171 -21.63 6.22 -10.49
CA LYS A 171 -22.08 4.88 -10.91
C LYS A 171 -22.14 4.74 -12.42
N LEU A 172 -22.70 5.73 -13.13
CA LEU A 172 -22.72 5.74 -14.60
C LEU A 172 -21.31 5.73 -15.21
N LYS A 173 -20.37 6.46 -14.62
CA LYS A 173 -18.98 6.47 -15.09
C LYS A 173 -18.27 5.15 -14.82
N HIS A 174 -18.47 4.56 -13.64
CA HIS A 174 -17.96 3.24 -13.31
C HIS A 174 -18.52 2.18 -14.26
N ASP A 175 -19.84 2.16 -14.47
CA ASP A 175 -20.50 1.21 -15.36
C ASP A 175 -19.96 1.32 -16.80
N ALA A 176 -19.74 2.54 -17.29
CA ALA A 176 -19.12 2.81 -18.59
C ALA A 176 -17.65 2.36 -18.68
N GLU A 177 -16.86 2.49 -17.60
CA GLU A 177 -15.46 2.01 -17.56
C GLU A 177 -15.39 0.48 -17.45
N SER A 178 -16.34 -0.16 -16.76
CA SER A 178 -16.44 -1.63 -16.69
C SER A 178 -16.93 -2.28 -17.99
N ASP A 179 -17.82 -1.63 -18.76
CA ASP A 179 -18.26 -2.12 -20.08
C ASP A 179 -17.13 -2.03 -21.13
N VAL A 180 -16.31 -0.99 -21.06
CA VAL A 180 -15.13 -0.84 -21.94
C VAL A 180 -14.08 -1.92 -21.63
N SER A 181 -13.92 -2.31 -20.37
CA SER A 181 -13.02 -3.41 -19.99
C SER A 181 -13.56 -4.81 -20.34
N ALA A 182 -14.88 -4.96 -20.54
CA ALA A 182 -15.51 -6.21 -20.95
C ALA A 182 -15.54 -6.38 -22.48
N SER A 183 -15.43 -5.30 -23.25
CA SER A 183 -15.45 -5.30 -24.72
C SER A 183 -14.08 -5.57 -25.37
N ASP A 184 -13.00 -5.65 -24.59
CA ASP A 184 -11.62 -5.85 -25.08
C ASP A 184 -11.12 -7.32 -24.98
N TYR A 185 -12.05 -8.29 -24.93
CA TYR A 185 -11.77 -9.73 -25.10
C TYR A 185 -12.60 -10.37 -26.21
#